data_AF-A0AAV0Z8M6-F1
#
_entry.id   AF-A0AAV0Z8M6-F1
#
_cell.length_a   1.000
_cell.length_b   1.000
_cell.length_c   1.000
_cell.angle_alpha   90.00
_cell.angle_beta   90.00
_cell.angle_gamma   90.00
#
_symmetry.space_group_name_H-M   'P 1'
#
loop_
_entity.id
_entity.type
_entity.pdbx_description
1 polymer ?
#
loop_
_entity_poly.entity_id
_entity_poly.type
_entity_poly.pdbx_seq_one_letter_code
_entity_poly.pdbx_strand_id
1 'polypeptide(L)'
;MAASTFLNFLFPPPPSLFVTTMSVISIASLANAGFSEVRGKHMSYSKFWNVNNDNATEKKQQVKLSSRTGMLLLYTPAFLAGAASFWVFPDDGFRSTVLQSAVTIHFFKRLFEVLFVHKYSGSMALESAIIITLSYFLSSATMIYAQHLTLNLPEPSINLLYPGIAMFLVGITGNLYHHYLLSKLRGKGEKQYKIPKGGLFEFVICPHYLFEIIGFYGFSLISQTLFGFSFAIGTTFYLLGRSYATRRWYLSKFEDFPKNVKAIIPFIF
;
A
#
# COMPACT_ATOMS: atom_id res chain seq x y z
N MET A 1 -7.54 -7.35 -30.28
CA MET A 1 -6.16 -6.84 -30.38
C MET A 1 -5.62 -6.39 -29.01
N ALA A 2 -6.21 -5.41 -28.32
CA ALA A 2 -5.74 -5.00 -26.98
C ALA A 2 -5.78 -6.12 -25.92
N ALA A 3 -6.82 -6.96 -25.93
CA ALA A 3 -6.92 -8.12 -25.03
C ALA A 3 -5.83 -9.19 -25.31
N SER A 4 -5.44 -9.40 -26.57
CA SER A 4 -4.37 -10.35 -26.91
C SER A 4 -2.99 -9.80 -26.57
N THR A 5 -2.76 -8.48 -26.71
CA THR A 5 -1.51 -7.83 -26.27
C THR A 5 -1.37 -7.83 -24.75
N PHE A 6 -2.46 -7.65 -24.00
CA PHE A 6 -2.46 -7.75 -22.54
C PHE A 6 -2.21 -9.17 -22.04
N LEU A 7 -2.76 -10.18 -22.72
CA LEU A 7 -2.49 -11.59 -22.43
C LEU A 7 -1.03 -11.99 -22.72
N ASN A 8 -0.36 -11.36 -23.69
CA ASN A 8 1.07 -11.58 -23.97
C ASN A 8 2.00 -10.99 -22.88
N PHE A 9 1.49 -10.06 -22.06
CA PHE A 9 2.23 -9.41 -20.98
C PHE A 9 2.14 -10.19 -19.66
N LEU A 10 1.00 -10.87 -19.45
CA LEU A 10 0.76 -11.67 -18.27
C LEU A 10 1.40 -13.05 -18.42
N PHE A 11 1.95 -13.55 -17.31
CA PHE A 11 2.23 -14.97 -17.11
C PHE A 11 0.86 -15.64 -16.98
N PRO A 12 0.36 -16.38 -18.00
CA PRO A 12 -0.99 -16.92 -17.93
C PRO A 12 -0.92 -18.18 -17.06
N PRO A 13 -1.34 -18.14 -15.77
CA PRO A 13 -1.34 -19.34 -14.97
C PRO A 13 -2.44 -20.28 -15.47
N PRO A 14 -2.45 -21.56 -15.06
CA PRO A 14 -3.61 -22.40 -15.23
C PRO A 14 -4.86 -21.68 -14.66
N PRO A 15 -6.05 -21.83 -15.28
CA PRO A 15 -7.25 -21.15 -14.82
C PRO A 15 -7.51 -21.44 -13.34
N SER A 16 -7.41 -20.40 -12.50
CA SER A 16 -7.71 -20.49 -11.08
C SER A 16 -8.87 -19.57 -10.76
N LEU A 17 -10.01 -20.17 -10.40
CA LEU A 17 -11.19 -19.42 -9.96
C LEU A 17 -10.83 -18.53 -8.77
N PHE A 18 -10.04 -19.06 -7.83
CA PHE A 18 -9.58 -18.32 -6.66
C PHE A 18 -8.79 -17.06 -7.04
N VAL A 19 -7.75 -17.18 -7.89
CA VAL A 19 -6.91 -16.03 -8.30
C VAL A 19 -7.74 -15.00 -9.06
N THR A 20 -8.62 -15.44 -9.96
CA THR A 20 -9.52 -14.55 -10.72
C THR A 20 -10.47 -13.80 -9.79
N THR A 21 -11.15 -14.50 -8.88
CA THR A 21 -12.06 -13.91 -7.90
C THR A 21 -11.33 -12.92 -6.99
N MET A 22 -10.15 -13.29 -6.46
CA MET A 22 -9.34 -12.42 -5.61
C MET A 22 -8.85 -11.17 -6.37
N SER A 23 -8.52 -11.31 -7.66
CA SER A 23 -8.14 -10.18 -8.51
C SER A 23 -9.27 -9.16 -8.63
N VAL A 24 -10.50 -9.62 -8.91
CA VAL A 24 -11.70 -8.76 -8.98
C VAL A 24 -12.01 -8.12 -7.64
N ILE A 25 -12.02 -8.91 -6.55
CA ILE A 25 -12.29 -8.42 -5.20
C ILE A 25 -11.26 -7.36 -4.80
N SER A 26 -9.97 -7.56 -5.11
CA SER A 26 -8.91 -6.63 -4.75
C SER A 26 -9.09 -5.25 -5.40
N ILE A 27 -9.40 -5.21 -6.71
CA ILE A 27 -9.66 -3.94 -7.41
C ILE A 27 -10.92 -3.30 -6.84
N ALA A 28 -12.03 -4.04 -6.76
CA ALA A 28 -13.31 -3.48 -6.34
C ALA A 28 -13.26 -2.93 -4.91
N SER A 29 -12.67 -3.68 -3.97
CA SER A 29 -12.57 -3.27 -2.57
C SER A 29 -11.67 -2.05 -2.39
N LEU A 30 -10.49 -2.02 -3.01
CA LEU A 30 -9.55 -0.91 -2.88
C LEU A 30 -10.02 0.35 -3.63
N ALA A 31 -10.65 0.19 -4.79
CA ALA A 31 -11.27 1.31 -5.51
C ALA A 31 -12.44 1.90 -4.71
N ASN A 32 -13.30 1.06 -4.13
CA ASN A 32 -14.38 1.51 -3.26
C ASN A 32 -13.85 2.23 -2.00
N ALA A 33 -12.75 1.74 -1.42
CA ALA A 33 -12.08 2.40 -0.31
C ALA A 33 -11.51 3.77 -0.72
N GLY A 34 -10.84 3.86 -1.87
CA GLY A 34 -10.33 5.13 -2.42
C GLY A 34 -11.44 6.15 -2.67
N PHE A 35 -12.55 5.70 -3.24
CA PHE A 35 -13.70 6.56 -3.48
C PHE A 35 -14.41 7.02 -2.19
N SER A 36 -14.47 6.14 -1.20
CA SER A 36 -14.97 6.47 0.15
C SER A 36 -14.13 7.58 0.80
N GLU A 37 -12.80 7.51 0.64
CA GLU A 37 -11.88 8.55 1.11
C GLU A 37 -12.11 9.90 0.42
N VAL A 38 -12.38 9.91 -0.90
CA VAL A 38 -12.73 11.14 -1.65
C VAL A 38 -14.05 11.74 -1.16
N ARG A 39 -15.03 10.90 -0.82
CA ARG A 39 -16.35 11.31 -0.29
C ARG A 39 -16.33 11.73 1.19
N GLY A 40 -15.18 11.68 1.86
CA GLY A 40 -15.07 12.03 3.28
C GLY A 40 -15.43 10.92 4.26
N LYS A 41 -15.70 9.70 3.77
CA LYS A 41 -15.90 8.49 4.58
C LYS A 41 -14.54 7.83 4.81
N HIS A 42 -13.80 8.36 5.78
CA HIS A 42 -12.42 7.95 6.05
C HIS A 42 -12.34 6.73 6.97
N MET A 43 -11.32 5.89 6.77
CA MET A 43 -11.04 4.77 7.66
C MET A 43 -10.75 5.22 9.10
N SER A 44 -11.19 4.43 10.09
CA SER A 44 -11.20 4.77 11.52
C SER A 44 -9.84 4.79 12.23
N TYR A 45 -8.76 4.67 11.48
CA TYR A 45 -7.39 4.86 11.94
C TYR A 45 -6.73 6.12 11.34
N SER A 46 -7.40 6.75 10.37
CA SER A 46 -6.91 7.92 9.67
C SER A 46 -6.97 9.17 10.57
N LYS A 47 -6.09 10.13 10.28
CA LYS A 47 -6.12 11.46 10.90
C LYS A 47 -7.45 12.21 10.69
N PHE A 48 -8.29 11.77 9.74
CA PHE A 48 -9.59 12.36 9.45
C PHE A 48 -10.76 11.74 10.22
N TRP A 49 -10.56 10.63 10.95
CA TRP A 49 -11.66 9.92 11.61
C TRP A 49 -12.45 10.79 12.59
N ASN A 50 -11.78 11.72 13.27
CA ASN A 50 -12.41 12.62 14.24
C ASN A 50 -12.93 13.93 13.62
N VAL A 51 -12.72 14.18 12.32
CA VAL A 51 -13.07 15.47 11.68
C VAL A 51 -14.56 15.54 11.29
N ASN A 52 -15.23 14.39 11.14
CA ASN A 52 -16.66 14.31 10.77
C ASN A 52 -17.56 13.77 11.90
N ASN A 53 -17.03 13.56 13.10
CA ASN A 53 -17.74 12.91 14.21
C ASN A 53 -18.44 13.90 15.17
N ASP A 54 -18.75 15.11 14.70
CA ASP A 54 -19.51 16.11 15.47
C ASP A 54 -21.02 15.82 15.54
N ASN A 55 -21.51 14.83 14.78
CA ASN A 55 -22.89 14.35 14.93
C ASN A 55 -22.95 13.22 15.96
N ALA A 56 -23.33 13.61 17.17
CA ALA A 56 -23.55 12.75 18.32
C ALA A 56 -24.79 11.85 18.13
N THR A 57 -24.64 10.71 17.45
CA THR A 57 -25.61 9.61 17.56
C THR A 57 -24.91 8.29 17.27
N GLU A 58 -24.96 7.38 18.26
CA GLU A 58 -24.37 6.03 18.28
C GLU A 58 -22.84 5.94 18.46
N LYS A 59 -22.34 6.29 19.64
CA LYS A 59 -21.07 5.72 20.14
C LYS A 59 -21.27 4.24 20.44
N LYS A 60 -21.23 3.37 19.42
CA LYS A 60 -20.80 1.98 19.65
C LYS A 60 -19.45 2.08 20.36
N GLN A 61 -19.34 1.43 21.51
CA GLN A 61 -18.13 1.43 22.34
C GLN A 61 -17.04 0.64 21.61
N GLN A 62 -16.45 1.23 20.57
CA GLN A 62 -15.44 0.59 19.74
C GLN A 62 -14.16 0.44 20.54
N VAL A 63 -13.68 -0.81 20.64
CA VAL A 63 -12.38 -1.12 21.24
C VAL A 63 -11.29 -0.43 20.44
N LYS A 64 -10.44 0.34 21.13
CA LYS A 64 -9.35 1.12 20.54
C LYS A 64 -8.01 0.51 20.90
N LEU A 65 -7.16 0.34 19.90
CA LEU A 65 -5.76 -0.03 20.05
C LEU A 65 -4.88 1.21 19.99
N SER A 66 -3.71 1.17 20.62
CA SER A 66 -2.68 2.17 20.37
C SER A 66 -2.31 2.14 18.88
N SER A 67 -2.07 3.29 18.25
CA SER A 67 -1.70 3.29 16.81
C SER A 67 -0.47 2.43 16.54
N ARG A 68 0.52 2.39 17.45
CA ARG A 68 1.71 1.54 17.27
C ARG A 68 1.34 0.06 17.26
N THR A 69 0.57 -0.41 18.26
CA THR A 69 0.12 -1.80 18.34
C THR A 69 -0.75 -2.17 17.14
N GLY A 70 -1.68 -1.28 16.76
CA GLY A 70 -2.52 -1.47 15.58
C GLY A 70 -1.68 -1.66 14.31
N MET A 71 -0.73 -0.76 14.05
CA MET A 71 0.13 -0.86 12.85
C MET A 71 1.04 -2.09 12.87
N LEU A 72 1.56 -2.51 14.03
CA LEU A 72 2.28 -3.79 14.15
C LEU A 72 1.37 -4.97 13.77
N LEU A 73 0.14 -4.99 14.30
CA LEU A 73 -0.87 -6.01 13.95
C LEU A 73 -1.14 -6.05 12.44
N LEU A 74 -1.25 -4.90 11.79
CA LEU A 74 -1.52 -4.82 10.34
C LEU A 74 -0.45 -5.53 9.51
N TYR A 75 0.82 -5.28 9.81
CA TYR A 75 1.93 -5.69 8.94
C TYR A 75 2.52 -7.06 9.32
N THR A 76 2.38 -7.50 10.57
CA THR A 76 3.03 -8.71 11.05
C THR A 76 2.57 -9.96 10.30
N PRO A 77 1.27 -10.22 10.11
CA PRO A 77 0.83 -11.43 9.40
C PRO A 77 1.29 -11.48 7.94
N ALA A 78 1.29 -10.34 7.25
CA ALA A 78 1.78 -10.25 5.87
C ALA A 78 3.30 -10.49 5.78
N PHE A 79 4.09 -9.94 6.72
CA PHE A 79 5.52 -10.26 6.84
C PHE A 79 5.74 -11.75 7.09
N LEU A 80 5.01 -12.35 8.02
CA LEU A 80 5.12 -13.78 8.33
C LEU A 80 4.70 -14.66 7.15
N ALA A 81 3.68 -14.27 6.37
CA ALA A 81 3.31 -14.96 5.14
C ALA A 81 4.44 -14.93 4.10
N GLY A 82 5.06 -13.76 3.92
CA GLY A 82 6.25 -13.61 3.07
C GLY A 82 7.41 -14.49 3.54
N ALA A 83 7.77 -14.42 4.82
CA ALA A 83 8.85 -15.22 5.38
C ALA A 83 8.56 -16.73 5.27
N ALA A 84 7.37 -17.18 5.68
CA ALA A 84 6.99 -18.58 5.63
C ALA A 84 7.00 -19.14 4.20
N SER A 85 6.76 -18.32 3.18
CA SER A 85 6.72 -18.77 1.79
C SER A 85 8.02 -19.39 1.30
N PHE A 86 9.18 -19.01 1.85
CA PHE A 86 10.46 -19.64 1.51
C PHE A 86 10.56 -21.11 1.95
N TRP A 87 9.79 -21.52 2.97
CA TRP A 87 9.71 -22.92 3.41
C TRP A 87 8.55 -23.67 2.77
N VAL A 88 7.45 -22.98 2.47
CA VAL A 88 6.28 -23.58 1.83
C VAL A 88 6.54 -23.84 0.34
N PHE A 89 7.30 -22.94 -0.31
CA PHE A 89 7.59 -22.96 -1.75
C PHE A 89 9.10 -22.74 -2.02
N PRO A 90 9.99 -23.67 -1.57
CA PRO A 90 11.43 -23.47 -1.59
C PRO A 90 12.07 -23.48 -3.00
N ASP A 91 11.47 -24.19 -3.96
CA ASP A 91 12.07 -24.49 -5.27
C ASP A 91 11.27 -23.94 -6.47
N ASP A 92 10.52 -22.85 -6.27
CA ASP A 92 9.63 -22.27 -7.30
C ASP A 92 10.36 -21.46 -8.39
N GLY A 93 11.69 -21.49 -8.44
CA GLY A 93 12.52 -20.78 -9.39
C GLY A 93 12.81 -19.31 -9.04
N PHE A 94 13.72 -18.70 -9.79
CA PHE A 94 14.32 -17.40 -9.49
C PHE A 94 13.29 -16.26 -9.36
N ARG A 95 12.32 -16.18 -10.29
CA ARG A 95 11.27 -15.14 -10.26
C ARG A 95 10.45 -15.21 -8.97
N SER A 96 10.10 -16.41 -8.54
CA SER A 96 9.33 -16.66 -7.32
C SER A 96 10.13 -16.26 -6.08
N THR A 97 11.40 -16.66 -6.00
CA THR A 97 12.30 -16.25 -4.90
C THR A 97 12.44 -14.73 -4.81
N VAL A 98 12.56 -14.04 -5.95
CA VAL A 98 12.62 -12.58 -6.00
C VAL A 98 11.31 -11.96 -5.50
N LEU A 99 10.15 -12.47 -5.90
CA LEU A 99 8.86 -11.98 -5.43
C LEU A 99 8.66 -12.19 -3.93
N GLN A 100 8.93 -13.40 -3.43
CA GLN A 100 8.89 -13.74 -2.01
C GLN A 100 9.79 -12.81 -1.19
N SER A 101 11.01 -12.56 -1.69
CA SER A 101 11.96 -11.61 -1.09
C SER A 101 11.41 -10.20 -1.08
N ALA A 102 10.87 -9.72 -2.19
CA ALA A 102 10.35 -8.36 -2.31
C ALA A 102 9.16 -8.13 -1.36
N VAL A 103 8.21 -9.08 -1.27
CA VAL A 103 7.09 -9.02 -0.32
C VAL A 103 7.59 -9.02 1.13
N THR A 104 8.50 -9.92 1.47
CA THR A 104 9.07 -10.05 2.81
C THR A 104 9.80 -8.77 3.23
N ILE A 105 10.68 -8.26 2.36
CA ILE A 105 11.46 -7.04 2.60
C ILE A 105 10.53 -5.83 2.74
N HIS A 106 9.47 -5.73 1.92
CA HIS A 106 8.49 -4.65 2.04
C HIS A 106 7.85 -4.62 3.43
N PHE A 107 7.24 -5.73 3.87
CA PHE A 107 6.56 -5.75 5.17
C PHE A 107 7.52 -5.72 6.35
N PHE A 108 8.72 -6.31 6.23
CA PHE A 108 9.80 -6.13 7.20
C PHE A 108 10.14 -4.66 7.38
N LYS A 109 10.34 -3.94 6.27
CA LYS A 109 10.60 -2.50 6.28
C LYS A 109 9.43 -1.74 6.93
N ARG A 110 8.17 -2.10 6.68
CA ARG A 110 7.01 -1.46 7.37
C ARG A 110 7.06 -1.70 8.88
N LEU A 111 7.38 -2.91 9.33
CA LEU A 111 7.56 -3.21 10.76
C LEU A 111 8.71 -2.40 11.37
N PHE A 112 9.85 -2.34 10.68
CA PHE A 112 10.98 -1.51 11.07
C PHE A 112 10.58 -0.04 11.25
N GLU A 113 9.83 0.52 10.30
CA GLU A 113 9.35 1.90 10.41
C GLU A 113 8.44 2.12 11.61
N VAL A 114 7.53 1.19 11.90
CA VAL A 114 6.62 1.28 13.05
C VAL A 114 7.39 1.33 14.37
N LEU A 115 8.45 0.53 14.47
CA LEU A 115 9.27 0.42 15.68
C LEU A 115 10.24 1.61 15.84
N PHE A 116 10.91 2.00 14.76
CA PHE A 116 12.09 2.87 14.84
C PHE A 116 11.93 4.25 14.18
N VAL A 117 10.99 4.42 13.24
CA VAL A 117 10.86 5.67 12.46
C VAL A 117 9.63 6.46 12.88
N HIS A 118 8.46 5.84 12.93
CA HIS A 118 7.19 6.52 13.10
C HIS A 118 6.95 6.99 14.55
N LYS A 119 6.45 8.24 14.66
CA LYS A 119 6.02 8.86 15.92
C LYS A 119 4.50 8.96 15.99
N TYR A 120 3.90 7.95 16.60
CA TYR A 120 2.46 7.85 16.77
C TYR A 120 1.95 8.69 17.95
N SER A 121 0.74 9.22 17.81
CA SER A 121 0.08 10.06 18.83
C SER A 121 -1.42 9.78 18.97
N GLY A 122 -1.92 8.72 18.33
CA GLY A 122 -3.36 8.43 18.22
C GLY A 122 -3.70 6.98 18.55
N SER A 123 -4.95 6.62 18.24
CA SER A 123 -5.51 5.28 18.40
C SER A 123 -6.14 4.79 17.10
N MET A 124 -6.30 3.48 16.98
CA MET A 124 -6.96 2.80 15.85
C MET A 124 -8.14 1.98 16.35
N ALA A 125 -9.27 2.02 15.65
CA ALA A 125 -10.40 1.14 15.95
C ALA A 125 -10.05 -0.32 15.61
N LEU A 126 -10.42 -1.27 16.48
CA LEU A 126 -10.13 -2.70 16.32
C LEU A 126 -10.70 -3.27 15.01
N GLU A 127 -11.93 -2.88 14.63
CA GLU A 127 -12.56 -3.33 13.38
C GLU A 127 -11.73 -2.96 12.14
N SER A 128 -11.24 -1.71 12.08
CA SER A 128 -10.33 -1.29 11.01
C SER A 128 -9.02 -2.08 11.03
N ALA A 129 -8.49 -2.36 12.23
CA ALA A 129 -7.27 -3.15 12.38
C ALA A 129 -7.45 -4.56 11.82
N ILE A 130 -8.55 -5.24 12.14
CA ILE A 130 -8.87 -6.59 11.66
C ILE A 130 -9.00 -6.59 10.13
N ILE A 131 -9.81 -5.69 9.56
CA ILE A 131 -10.05 -5.63 8.12
C ILE A 131 -8.75 -5.42 7.34
N ILE A 132 -7.91 -4.47 7.77
CA ILE A 132 -6.66 -4.15 7.06
C ILE A 132 -5.63 -5.27 7.25
N THR A 133 -5.56 -5.88 8.43
CA THR A 133 -4.67 -7.03 8.70
C THR A 133 -5.01 -8.19 7.76
N LEU A 134 -6.30 -8.55 7.67
CA LEU A 134 -6.76 -9.59 6.76
C LEU A 134 -6.48 -9.24 5.30
N SER A 135 -6.70 -7.98 4.91
CA SER A 135 -6.43 -7.52 3.55
C SER A 135 -4.95 -7.68 3.16
N TYR A 136 -4.02 -7.25 4.02
CA TYR A 136 -2.58 -7.38 3.75
C TYR A 136 -2.08 -8.82 3.79
N PHE A 137 -2.58 -9.63 4.74
CA PHE A 137 -2.24 -11.04 4.79
C PHE A 137 -2.70 -11.75 3.51
N LEU A 138 -3.98 -11.58 3.16
CA LEU A 138 -4.59 -12.27 2.02
C LEU A 138 -3.98 -11.80 0.71
N SER A 139 -3.69 -10.51 0.52
CA SER A 139 -3.02 -10.04 -0.68
C SER A 139 -1.60 -10.59 -0.84
N SER A 140 -0.84 -10.64 0.25
CA SER A 140 0.52 -11.21 0.24
C SER A 140 0.49 -12.70 -0.10
N ALA A 141 -0.39 -13.46 0.57
CA ALA A 141 -0.56 -14.88 0.34
C ALA A 141 -1.05 -15.18 -1.08
N THR A 142 -2.06 -14.45 -1.59
CA THR A 142 -2.56 -14.64 -2.96
C THR A 142 -1.51 -14.28 -4.00
N MET A 143 -0.69 -13.24 -3.79
CA MET A 143 0.36 -12.86 -4.75
C MET A 143 1.45 -13.93 -4.84
N ILE A 144 1.88 -14.48 -3.71
CA ILE A 144 2.86 -15.57 -3.65
C ILE A 144 2.26 -16.85 -4.27
N TYR A 145 1.01 -17.19 -3.91
CA TYR A 145 0.33 -18.36 -4.44
C TYR A 145 0.09 -18.26 -5.95
N ALA A 146 -0.31 -17.08 -6.45
CA ALA A 146 -0.49 -16.86 -7.89
C ALA A 146 0.81 -17.04 -8.67
N GLN A 147 1.95 -16.69 -8.06
CA GLN A 147 3.28 -16.93 -8.63
C GLN A 147 3.66 -18.41 -8.58
N HIS A 148 3.35 -19.11 -7.48
CA HIS A 148 3.56 -20.57 -7.39
C HIS A 148 2.80 -21.33 -8.49
N LEU A 149 1.58 -20.90 -8.83
CA LEU A 149 0.79 -21.51 -9.91
C LEU A 149 1.44 -21.38 -11.30
N THR A 150 2.43 -20.51 -11.48
CA THR A 150 3.18 -20.41 -12.74
C THR A 150 4.37 -21.37 -12.80
N LEU A 151 4.54 -22.24 -11.79
CA LEU A 151 5.62 -23.24 -11.78
C LEU A 151 5.52 -24.17 -12.99
N ASN A 152 6.67 -24.43 -13.62
CA ASN A 152 6.83 -25.24 -14.85
C ASN A 152 6.19 -24.67 -16.12
N LEU A 153 5.66 -23.44 -16.08
CA LEU A 153 5.24 -22.74 -17.29
C LEU A 153 6.43 -22.00 -17.91
N PRO A 154 6.45 -21.81 -19.25
CA PRO A 154 7.49 -21.02 -19.89
C PRO A 154 7.43 -19.56 -19.42
N GLU A 155 8.60 -18.97 -19.17
CA GLU A 155 8.73 -17.54 -18.89
C GLU A 155 8.08 -16.69 -20.02
N PRO A 156 7.51 -15.51 -19.69
CA PRO A 156 6.85 -14.65 -20.66
C PRO A 156 7.84 -14.18 -21.72
N SER A 157 7.36 -14.04 -22.95
CA SER A 157 8.16 -13.58 -24.09
C SER A 157 8.81 -12.21 -23.85
N ILE A 158 8.14 -11.34 -23.08
CA ILE A 158 8.69 -10.09 -22.56
C ILE A 158 8.94 -10.27 -21.07
N ASN A 159 10.22 -10.40 -20.70
CA ASN A 159 10.62 -10.55 -19.32
C ASN A 159 10.75 -9.18 -18.63
N LEU A 160 9.86 -8.90 -17.67
CA LEU A 160 9.80 -7.65 -16.91
C LEU A 160 10.34 -7.78 -15.49
N LEU A 161 10.98 -8.92 -15.17
CA LEU A 161 11.56 -9.19 -13.85
C LEU A 161 12.54 -8.10 -13.44
N TYR A 162 13.53 -7.79 -14.28
CA TYR A 162 14.58 -6.81 -13.94
C TYR A 162 14.07 -5.37 -13.85
N PRO A 163 13.26 -4.86 -14.81
CA PRO A 163 12.57 -3.58 -14.62
C PRO A 163 11.71 -3.54 -13.35
N GLY A 164 11.03 -4.66 -13.02
CA GLY A 164 10.24 -4.79 -11.80
C GLY A 164 11.07 -4.70 -10.53
N ILE A 165 12.23 -5.35 -10.49
CA ILE A 165 13.20 -5.23 -9.37
C ILE A 165 13.65 -3.78 -9.22
N ALA A 166 14.08 -3.14 -10.30
CA ALA A 166 14.52 -1.75 -10.26
C ALA A 166 13.41 -0.82 -9.74
N MET A 167 12.17 -1.01 -10.22
CA MET A 167 11.03 -0.21 -9.80
C MET A 167 10.64 -0.47 -8.34
N PHE A 168 10.70 -1.72 -7.88
CA PHE A 168 10.51 -2.05 -6.47
C PHE A 168 11.54 -1.37 -5.57
N LEU A 169 12.83 -1.39 -5.96
CA LEU A 169 13.90 -0.74 -5.21
C LEU A 169 13.71 0.78 -5.13
N VAL A 170 13.33 1.43 -6.24
CA VAL A 170 12.98 2.86 -6.23
C VAL A 170 11.78 3.12 -5.32
N GLY A 171 10.74 2.30 -5.39
CA GLY A 171 9.54 2.42 -4.57
C GLY A 171 9.84 2.29 -3.08
N ILE A 172 10.54 1.24 -2.66
CA ILE A 172 10.78 0.98 -1.23
C ILE A 172 11.72 2.04 -0.60
N THR A 173 12.76 2.46 -1.32
CA THR A 173 13.72 3.46 -0.85
C THR A 173 13.08 4.85 -0.78
N GLY A 174 12.38 5.26 -1.83
CA GLY A 174 11.68 6.54 -1.86
C GLY A 174 10.58 6.60 -0.79
N ASN A 175 9.85 5.51 -0.56
CA ASN A 175 8.83 5.47 0.49
C ASN A 175 9.46 5.61 1.90
N LEU A 176 10.53 4.86 2.20
CA LEU A 176 11.27 4.98 3.46
C LEU A 176 11.81 6.39 3.69
N TYR A 177 12.44 6.98 2.67
CA TYR A 177 12.99 8.33 2.74
C TYR A 177 11.92 9.36 3.13
N HIS A 178 10.76 9.31 2.49
CA HIS A 178 9.69 10.27 2.79
C HIS A 178 9.00 10.00 4.14
N HIS A 179 8.92 8.74 4.61
CA HIS A 179 8.49 8.46 5.98
C HIS A 179 9.48 8.98 7.03
N TYR A 180 10.78 8.89 6.76
CA TYR A 180 11.81 9.48 7.61
C TYR A 180 11.69 11.01 7.66
N LEU A 181 11.44 11.68 6.53
CA LEU A 181 11.17 13.13 6.54
C LEU A 181 9.92 13.47 7.37
N LEU A 182 8.84 12.68 7.26
CA LEU A 182 7.63 12.87 8.07
C LEU A 182 7.89 12.69 9.57
N SER A 183 8.77 11.78 9.98
CA SER A 183 9.07 11.55 11.40
C SER A 183 9.85 12.70 12.03
N LYS A 184 10.58 13.49 11.23
CA LYS A 184 11.27 14.71 11.68
C LYS A 184 10.33 15.87 11.99
N LEU A 185 9.11 15.86 11.45
CA LEU A 185 8.15 16.95 11.67
C LEU A 185 7.64 17.03 13.12
N ARG A 186 7.74 15.94 13.88
CA ARG A 186 7.27 15.86 15.26
C ARG A 186 8.44 15.77 16.23
N GLY A 187 8.58 16.75 17.11
CA GLY A 187 9.40 16.65 18.32
C GLY A 187 8.84 15.62 19.32
N LYS A 188 9.60 15.30 20.37
CA LYS A 188 9.09 14.45 21.47
C LYS A 188 7.89 15.17 22.13
N GLY A 189 6.71 14.55 22.09
CA GLY A 189 5.50 15.10 22.72
C GLY A 189 4.68 16.09 21.88
N GLU A 190 5.18 16.53 20.71
CA GLU A 190 4.43 17.45 19.86
C GLU A 190 3.26 16.76 19.14
N LYS A 191 2.07 17.35 19.25
CA LYS A 191 0.84 16.88 18.57
C LYS A 191 0.40 17.77 17.40
N GLN A 192 1.00 18.95 17.24
CA GLN A 192 0.64 19.88 16.17
C GLN A 192 1.03 19.34 14.80
N TYR A 193 0.20 19.61 13.79
CA TYR A 193 0.51 19.28 12.41
C TYR A 193 1.36 20.38 11.79
N LYS A 194 2.35 20.00 10.99
CA LYS A 194 3.23 20.91 10.26
C LYS A 194 3.19 20.57 8.77
N ILE A 195 3.44 21.55 7.92
CA ILE A 195 3.56 21.33 6.47
C ILE A 195 4.89 20.59 6.22
N PRO A 196 4.87 19.40 5.60
CA PRO A 196 6.08 18.65 5.29
C PRO A 196 6.92 19.41 4.25
N LYS A 197 8.25 19.38 4.41
CA LYS A 197 9.22 19.99 3.48
C LYS A 197 10.37 19.03 3.18
N GLY A 198 11.05 19.25 2.04
CA GLY A 198 12.18 18.45 1.57
C GLY A 198 11.80 17.23 0.74
N GLY A 199 12.70 16.79 -0.12
CA GLY A 199 12.42 15.71 -1.07
C GLY A 199 11.28 16.09 -2.02
N LEU A 200 10.40 15.13 -2.33
CA LEU A 200 9.26 15.38 -3.23
C LEU A 200 8.09 16.10 -2.54
N PHE A 201 8.19 16.43 -1.24
CA PHE A 201 7.13 17.21 -0.56
C PHE A 201 6.96 18.63 -1.11
N GLU A 202 7.94 19.13 -1.87
CA GLU A 202 7.85 20.42 -2.57
C GLU A 202 6.91 20.37 -3.78
N PHE A 203 6.65 19.18 -4.32
CA PHE A 203 5.82 18.98 -5.51
C PHE A 203 4.48 18.32 -5.19
N VAL A 204 4.46 17.37 -4.25
CA VAL A 204 3.28 16.57 -3.91
C VAL A 204 3.12 16.42 -2.39
N ILE A 205 1.88 16.36 -1.88
CA ILE A 205 1.64 16.26 -0.43
C ILE A 205 1.88 14.85 0.12
N CYS A 206 1.76 13.82 -0.72
CA CYS A 206 1.92 12.42 -0.34
C CYS A 206 2.95 11.66 -1.22
N PRO A 207 4.22 12.08 -1.26
CA PRO A 207 5.25 11.39 -2.03
C PRO A 207 5.49 9.96 -1.53
N HIS A 208 5.34 9.70 -0.23
CA HIS A 208 5.41 8.35 0.32
C HIS A 208 4.35 7.43 -0.32
N TYR A 209 3.12 7.91 -0.57
CA TYR A 209 2.11 7.14 -1.31
C TYR A 209 2.49 6.93 -2.78
N LEU A 210 3.09 7.94 -3.44
CA LEU A 210 3.58 7.78 -4.81
C LEU A 210 4.60 6.64 -4.90
N PHE A 211 5.59 6.64 -4.01
CA PHE A 211 6.61 5.59 -3.98
C PHE A 211 6.07 4.23 -3.55
N GLU A 212 5.02 4.19 -2.72
CA GLU A 212 4.30 2.94 -2.42
C GLU A 212 3.65 2.36 -3.70
N ILE A 213 2.98 3.21 -4.50
CA ILE A 213 2.38 2.79 -5.79
C ILE A 213 3.47 2.24 -6.73
N ILE A 214 4.60 2.95 -6.86
CA ILE A 214 5.75 2.50 -7.66
C ILE A 214 6.22 1.11 -7.19
N GLY A 215 6.31 0.90 -5.87
CA GLY A 215 6.66 -0.40 -5.29
C GLY A 215 5.68 -1.52 -5.64
N PHE A 216 4.37 -1.26 -5.59
CA PHE A 216 3.33 -2.24 -5.95
C PHE A 216 3.33 -2.58 -7.44
N TYR A 217 3.56 -1.61 -8.32
CA TYR A 217 3.81 -1.92 -9.72
C TYR A 217 5.13 -2.70 -9.89
N GLY A 218 6.14 -2.50 -9.04
CA GLY A 218 7.32 -3.35 -8.97
C GLY A 218 6.96 -4.82 -8.74
N PHE A 219 6.09 -5.11 -7.76
CA PHE A 219 5.57 -6.48 -7.56
C PHE A 219 4.78 -7.00 -8.77
N SER A 220 3.97 -6.14 -9.40
CA SER A 220 3.23 -6.51 -10.60
C SER A 220 4.16 -6.89 -11.76
N LEU A 221 5.29 -6.21 -11.93
CA LEU A 221 6.26 -6.47 -13.00
C LEU A 221 7.17 -7.67 -12.67
N ILE A 222 7.51 -7.87 -11.39
CA ILE A 222 8.25 -9.06 -10.94
C ILE A 222 7.39 -10.31 -11.15
N SER A 223 6.13 -10.29 -10.72
CA SER A 223 5.25 -11.46 -10.83
C SER A 223 4.71 -11.66 -12.25
N GLN A 224 4.40 -10.57 -12.96
CA GLN A 224 3.65 -10.59 -14.23
C GLN A 224 2.32 -11.39 -14.13
N THR A 225 1.75 -11.53 -12.94
CA THR A 225 0.48 -12.25 -12.73
C THR A 225 -0.71 -11.31 -12.78
N LEU A 226 -1.90 -11.85 -13.12
CA LEU A 226 -3.15 -11.10 -13.10
C LEU A 226 -3.39 -10.45 -11.73
N PHE A 227 -3.17 -11.22 -10.65
CA PHE A 227 -3.37 -10.71 -9.30
C PHE A 227 -2.40 -9.58 -8.94
N GLY A 228 -1.11 -9.72 -9.27
CA GLY A 228 -0.13 -8.65 -9.05
C GLY A 228 -0.52 -7.34 -9.73
N PHE A 229 -1.02 -7.42 -10.97
CA PHE A 229 -1.51 -6.26 -11.71
C PHE A 229 -2.79 -5.67 -11.10
N SER A 230 -3.77 -6.51 -10.80
CA SER A 230 -5.03 -6.10 -10.16
C SER A 230 -4.80 -5.41 -8.82
N PHE A 231 -3.91 -5.95 -7.99
CA PHE A 231 -3.59 -5.40 -6.69
C PHE A 231 -2.86 -4.04 -6.79
N ALA A 232 -1.96 -3.87 -7.76
CA ALA A 232 -1.29 -2.60 -8.02
C ALA A 232 -2.28 -1.50 -8.47
N ILE A 233 -3.22 -1.83 -9.36
CA ILE A 233 -4.29 -0.90 -9.77
C ILE A 233 -5.21 -0.54 -8.60
N GLY A 234 -5.68 -1.54 -7.85
CA GLY A 234 -6.54 -1.30 -6.70
C GLY A 234 -5.86 -0.38 -5.69
N THR A 235 -4.59 -0.66 -5.38
CA THR A 235 -3.80 0.17 -4.44
C THR A 235 -3.61 1.59 -4.96
N THR A 236 -3.43 1.76 -6.27
CA THR A 236 -3.36 3.08 -6.92
C THR A 236 -4.64 3.88 -6.66
N PHE A 237 -5.82 3.31 -6.89
CA PHE A 237 -7.09 4.00 -6.59
C PHE A 237 -7.23 4.37 -5.11
N TYR A 238 -6.90 3.44 -4.21
CA TYR A 238 -6.95 3.71 -2.79
C TYR A 238 -6.05 4.89 -2.39
N LEU A 239 -4.78 4.87 -2.81
CA LEU A 239 -3.79 5.86 -2.43
C LEU A 239 -4.01 7.22 -3.11
N LEU A 240 -4.54 7.25 -4.35
CA LEU A 240 -5.01 8.47 -5.00
C LEU A 240 -6.11 9.15 -4.17
N GLY A 241 -7.12 8.39 -3.74
CA GLY A 241 -8.21 8.92 -2.91
C GLY A 241 -7.73 9.44 -1.56
N ARG A 242 -6.84 8.69 -0.90
CA ARG A 242 -6.19 9.09 0.36
C ARG A 242 -5.36 10.35 0.21
N SER A 243 -4.63 10.47 -0.88
CA SER A 243 -3.80 11.63 -1.16
C SER A 243 -4.64 12.88 -1.43
N TYR A 244 -5.70 12.74 -2.23
CA TYR A 244 -6.66 13.80 -2.50
C TYR A 244 -7.29 14.34 -1.21
N ALA A 245 -7.82 13.44 -0.37
CA ALA A 245 -8.37 13.81 0.95
C ALA A 245 -7.34 14.53 1.82
N THR A 246 -6.09 14.06 1.79
CA THR A 246 -4.99 14.68 2.52
C THR A 246 -4.69 16.09 2.05
N ARG A 247 -4.63 16.30 0.73
CA ARG A 247 -4.44 17.63 0.16
C ARG A 247 -5.56 18.59 0.55
N ARG A 248 -6.83 18.17 0.42
CA ARG A 248 -7.97 19.02 0.81
C ARG A 248 -7.89 19.44 2.27
N TRP A 249 -7.54 18.52 3.16
CA TRP A 249 -7.42 18.81 4.58
C TRP A 249 -6.26 19.77 4.89
N TYR A 250 -5.13 19.67 4.17
CA TYR A 250 -4.05 20.65 4.34
C TYR A 250 -4.46 22.04 3.87
N LEU A 251 -5.14 22.15 2.72
CA LEU A 251 -5.70 23.40 2.21
C LEU A 251 -6.74 24.03 3.15
N SER A 252 -7.54 23.22 3.85
CA SER A 252 -8.53 23.73 4.80
C SER A 252 -7.92 24.10 6.16
N LYS A 253 -6.72 23.62 6.47
CA LYS A 253 -6.12 23.76 7.80
C LYS A 253 -5.03 24.84 7.87
N PHE A 254 -4.30 25.04 6.78
CA PHE A 254 -3.20 26.00 6.71
C PHE A 254 -3.52 27.03 5.64
N GLU A 255 -3.74 28.27 6.05
CA GLU A 255 -4.01 29.39 5.14
C GLU A 255 -2.86 29.58 4.14
N ASP A 256 -1.62 29.44 4.62
CA ASP A 256 -0.38 29.58 3.83
C ASP A 256 0.02 28.30 3.07
N PHE A 257 -0.86 27.31 2.92
CA PHE A 257 -0.50 26.08 2.20
C PHE A 257 -0.24 26.36 0.70
N PRO A 258 0.91 25.93 0.13
CA PRO A 258 1.21 26.20 -1.27
C PRO A 258 0.22 25.51 -2.22
N LYS A 259 -0.54 26.29 -2.98
CA LYS A 259 -1.60 25.77 -3.89
C LYS A 259 -1.04 24.96 -5.07
N ASN A 260 0.22 25.20 -5.44
CA ASN A 260 0.94 24.49 -6.49
C ASN A 260 1.32 23.05 -6.10
N VAL A 261 1.42 22.73 -4.79
CA VAL A 261 1.65 21.36 -4.32
C VAL A 261 0.45 20.49 -4.70
N LYS A 262 0.74 19.42 -5.42
CA LYS A 262 -0.23 18.44 -5.95
C LYS A 262 -0.51 17.34 -4.93
N ALA A 263 -1.49 16.48 -5.20
CA ALA A 263 -1.84 15.38 -4.33
C ALA A 263 -0.70 14.34 -4.29
N ILE A 264 -0.34 13.76 -5.43
CA ILE A 264 0.57 12.60 -5.49
C ILE A 264 1.36 12.49 -6.78
N ILE A 265 0.86 12.95 -7.94
CA ILE A 265 1.59 12.95 -9.20
C ILE A 265 2.16 14.35 -9.43
N PRO A 266 3.50 14.52 -9.45
CA PRO A 266 4.12 15.83 -9.63
C PRO A 266 3.57 16.54 -10.87
N PHE A 267 3.25 17.83 -10.71
CA PHE A 267 2.73 18.74 -11.75
C PHE A 267 1.35 18.39 -12.33
N ILE A 268 0.84 17.17 -12.14
CA ILE A 268 -0.42 16.68 -12.71
C ILE A 268 -1.54 16.66 -11.67
N PHE A 269 -1.43 15.80 -10.66
CA PHE A 269 -2.53 15.47 -9.74
C PHE A 269 -2.14 15.53 -8.28
#